data_AF-A0A3D0KKG6-F1
#
_entry.id   AF-A0A3D0KKG6-F1
#
_cell.length_a   1.000
_cell.length_b   1.000
_cell.length_c   1.000
_cell.angle_alpha   90.00
_cell.angle_beta   90.00
_cell.angle_gamma   90.00
#
_symmetry.space_group_name_H-M   'P 1'
#
loop_
_entity.id
_entity.type
_entity.pdbx_description
1 polymer ?
#
loop_
_entity_poly.entity_id
_entity_poly.type
_entity_poly.pdbx_seq_one_letter_code
_entity_poly.pdbx_strand_id
1 'polypeptide(L)'
;MSFKSAPFFLTALLGTALATPLLAAEQTLTLPKGASVGVEVIEEFAFSDSQSRYEAILLHPTQAGSASHQLPEYCVLVANAQFTNGRIRITTQDATCIETHDAESAIFTGSFSAGAYAEDGQYGLACDESPCTLSPGQAFVVTLDENIDINAQDNPSAEINAARREADGEGVANPIPSDRPDPDASAENPRSVNQPE
;
A
#
# COMPACT_ATOMS: atom_id res chain seq x y z
N MET A 1 33.47 -1.26 73.64
CA MET A 1 32.94 -2.31 72.75
C MET A 1 31.90 -1.69 71.84
N SER A 2 32.14 -1.80 70.52
CA SER A 2 31.22 -1.44 69.43
C SER A 2 29.88 -2.17 69.52
N PHE A 3 28.87 -1.59 68.86
CA PHE A 3 27.89 -2.19 67.91
C PHE A 3 26.58 -1.37 68.03
N LYS A 4 25.83 -0.97 66.99
CA LYS A 4 26.05 -0.56 65.58
C LYS A 4 24.69 0.04 65.16
N SER A 5 24.70 1.09 64.34
CA SER A 5 23.50 1.69 63.73
C SER A 5 22.70 0.72 62.87
N ALA A 6 21.36 0.84 62.86
CA ALA A 6 20.60 1.46 61.76
C ALA A 6 19.13 0.97 61.73
N PRO A 7 18.15 1.86 61.49
CA PRO A 7 16.80 1.49 61.07
C PRO A 7 16.77 1.30 59.55
N PHE A 8 16.19 0.21 59.06
CA PHE A 8 15.90 0.04 57.65
C PHE A 8 14.38 -0.10 57.45
N PHE A 9 13.77 1.03 57.11
CA PHE A 9 12.46 1.07 56.45
C PHE A 9 12.63 0.46 55.06
N LEU A 10 11.96 -0.66 54.79
CA LEU A 10 11.88 -1.23 53.45
C LEU A 10 10.58 -0.74 52.80
N THR A 11 10.67 0.39 52.11
CA THR A 11 9.61 0.90 51.23
C THR A 11 9.54 0.00 50.00
N ALA A 12 8.56 -0.90 49.93
CA ALA A 12 8.29 -1.67 48.72
C ALA A 12 7.70 -0.71 47.66
N LEU A 13 8.52 -0.34 46.67
CA LEU A 13 8.05 0.38 45.48
C LEU A 13 7.13 -0.56 44.68
N LEU A 14 5.84 -0.23 44.63
CA LEU A 14 4.94 -0.69 43.58
C LEU A 14 5.34 0.00 42.28
N GLY A 15 6.23 -0.63 41.51
CA GLY A 15 6.44 -0.29 40.11
C GLY A 15 5.40 -0.98 39.25
N THR A 16 4.20 -0.42 39.15
CA THR A 16 3.28 -0.79 38.06
C THR A 16 3.93 -0.31 36.76
N ALA A 17 4.61 -1.22 36.07
CA ALA A 17 4.97 -1.02 34.67
C ALA A 17 3.67 -0.85 33.90
N LEU A 18 3.30 0.41 33.64
CA LEU A 18 2.31 0.75 32.63
C LEU A 18 2.94 0.34 31.29
N ALA A 19 2.68 -0.90 30.87
CA ALA A 19 2.82 -1.31 29.49
C ALA A 19 1.77 -0.51 28.71
N THR A 20 2.13 0.72 28.32
CA THR A 20 1.34 1.47 27.35
C THR A 20 1.43 0.69 26.05
N PRO A 21 0.32 0.18 25.49
CA PRO A 21 0.37 -0.39 24.15
C PRO A 21 0.87 0.72 23.22
N LEU A 22 1.90 0.43 22.43
CA LEU A 22 2.29 1.31 21.33
C LEU A 22 1.06 1.40 20.42
N LEU A 23 0.36 2.53 20.49
CA LEU A 23 -0.64 2.89 19.50
C LEU A 23 0.12 2.98 18.17
N ALA A 24 -0.11 2.01 17.29
CA ALA A 24 0.20 2.17 15.89
C ALA A 24 -0.47 3.46 15.42
N ALA A 25 0.30 4.42 14.93
CA ALA A 25 -0.29 5.61 14.34
C ALA A 25 -1.19 5.14 13.18
N GLU A 26 -2.48 5.44 13.26
CA GLU A 26 -3.41 5.22 12.15
C GLU A 26 -2.85 5.99 10.94
N GLN A 27 -2.42 5.26 9.92
CA GLN A 27 -1.92 5.86 8.69
C GLN A 27 -3.11 6.39 7.91
N THR A 28 -3.02 7.62 7.40
CA THR A 28 -4.09 8.26 6.63
C THR A 28 -3.50 8.84 5.34
N LEU A 29 -4.12 8.52 4.21
CA LEU A 29 -3.84 9.19 2.94
C LEU A 29 -4.65 10.49 2.91
N THR A 30 -3.95 11.62 3.03
CA THR A 30 -4.56 12.95 3.04
C THR A 30 -4.18 13.76 1.80
N LEU A 31 -5.17 14.35 1.14
CA LEU A 31 -4.96 15.30 0.05
C LEU A 31 -5.90 16.52 0.22
N PRO A 32 -5.38 17.75 0.11
CA PRO A 32 -6.21 18.94 0.25
C PRO A 32 -7.09 19.16 -0.99
N LYS A 33 -8.22 19.85 -0.78
CA LYS A 33 -9.03 20.39 -1.87
C LYS A 33 -8.17 21.18 -2.85
N GLY A 34 -8.39 20.95 -4.14
CA GLY A 34 -7.61 21.58 -5.20
C GLY A 34 -6.25 20.94 -5.44
N ALA A 35 -5.86 19.91 -4.69
CA ALA A 35 -4.76 19.05 -5.09
C ALA A 35 -5.04 18.45 -6.47
N SER A 36 -3.97 18.31 -7.25
CA SER A 36 -4.02 17.79 -8.61
C SER A 36 -3.09 16.58 -8.72
N VAL A 37 -3.60 15.49 -9.29
CA VAL A 37 -2.87 14.23 -9.43
C VAL A 37 -2.89 13.77 -10.89
N GLY A 38 -1.77 13.23 -11.36
CA GLY A 38 -1.64 12.67 -12.70
C GLY A 38 -2.21 11.26 -12.75
N VAL A 39 -3.03 10.98 -13.75
CA VAL A 39 -3.65 9.68 -13.99
C VAL A 39 -3.74 9.38 -15.49
N GLU A 40 -3.91 8.12 -15.83
CA GLU A 40 -4.28 7.69 -17.18
C GLU A 40 -5.27 6.52 -17.11
N VAL A 41 -5.93 6.21 -18.22
CA VAL A 41 -6.84 5.07 -18.31
C VAL A 41 -6.08 3.76 -18.47
N ILE A 42 -6.58 2.67 -17.88
CA ILE A 42 -5.97 1.34 -18.01
C ILE A 42 -6.32 0.66 -19.35
N GLU A 43 -7.41 1.06 -19.99
CA GLU A 43 -7.86 0.54 -21.28
C GLU A 43 -8.34 1.65 -22.21
N GLU A 44 -8.55 1.32 -23.48
CA GLU A 44 -8.99 2.28 -24.48
C GLU A 44 -10.51 2.49 -24.45
N PHE A 45 -10.93 3.75 -24.47
CA PHE A 45 -12.32 4.16 -24.56
C PHE A 45 -12.53 5.06 -25.78
N ALA A 46 -13.44 4.67 -26.67
CA ALA A 46 -13.79 5.44 -27.85
C ALA A 46 -15.20 6.02 -27.73
N PHE A 47 -15.31 7.33 -27.75
CA PHE A 47 -16.57 8.06 -27.60
C PHE A 47 -17.18 8.38 -28.96
N SER A 48 -18.49 8.22 -29.05
CA SER A 48 -19.30 8.58 -30.22
C SER A 48 -20.70 9.02 -29.78
N ASP A 49 -21.53 9.48 -30.72
CA ASP A 49 -22.91 9.86 -30.42
C ASP A 49 -23.73 8.69 -29.84
N SER A 50 -23.44 7.46 -30.24
CA SER A 50 -24.10 6.25 -29.73
C SER A 50 -23.45 5.69 -28.46
N GLN A 51 -22.18 6.00 -28.22
CA GLN A 51 -21.40 5.57 -27.06
C GLN A 51 -20.75 6.80 -26.41
N SER A 52 -21.56 7.58 -25.68
CA SER A 52 -21.13 8.85 -25.08
C SER A 52 -20.82 8.74 -23.59
N ARG A 53 -21.00 7.57 -22.97
CA ARG A 53 -20.79 7.39 -21.52
C ARG A 53 -20.17 6.05 -21.21
N TYR A 54 -19.20 6.06 -20.31
CA TYR A 54 -18.63 4.89 -19.67
C TYR A 54 -18.70 5.05 -18.16
N GLU A 55 -19.00 3.96 -17.46
CA GLU A 55 -19.08 3.92 -16.02
C GLU A 55 -18.05 2.95 -15.46
N ALA A 56 -17.60 3.21 -14.24
CA ALA A 56 -16.61 2.40 -13.55
C ALA A 56 -15.33 2.17 -14.37
N ILE A 57 -14.88 3.18 -15.12
CA ILE A 57 -13.58 3.14 -15.79
C ILE A 57 -12.48 3.15 -14.74
N LEU A 58 -11.39 2.45 -15.03
CA LEU A 58 -10.26 2.36 -14.13
C LEU A 58 -9.17 3.33 -14.57
N LEU A 59 -8.73 4.15 -13.62
CA LEU A 59 -7.60 5.04 -13.78
C LEU A 59 -6.44 4.55 -12.91
N HIS A 60 -5.22 4.66 -13.41
CA HIS A 60 -4.03 4.44 -12.61
C HIS A 60 -3.24 5.74 -12.47
N PRO A 61 -2.53 5.95 -11.34
CA PRO A 61 -1.61 7.06 -11.20
C PRO A 61 -0.51 7.01 -12.26
N THR A 62 -0.14 8.17 -12.77
CA THR A 62 0.97 8.35 -13.69
C THR A 62 1.59 9.72 -13.46
N GLN A 63 2.78 9.95 -14.01
CA GLN A 63 3.41 11.26 -13.90
C GLN A 63 2.81 12.22 -14.94
N ALA A 64 2.30 13.35 -14.46
CA ALA A 64 1.83 14.45 -15.30
C ALA A 64 2.50 15.75 -14.86
N GLY A 65 3.05 16.53 -15.80
CA GLY A 65 3.89 17.69 -15.49
C GLY A 65 3.21 18.81 -14.69
N SER A 66 1.87 18.86 -14.69
CA SER A 66 1.06 19.84 -13.96
C SER A 66 0.44 19.29 -12.67
N ALA A 67 0.72 18.03 -12.31
CA ALA A 67 0.26 17.46 -11.04
C ALA A 67 1.02 18.09 -9.87
N SER A 68 0.30 18.46 -8.82
CA SER A 68 0.85 19.02 -7.59
C SER A 68 1.19 17.95 -6.55
N HIS A 69 0.53 16.79 -6.65
CA HIS A 69 0.67 15.67 -5.73
C HIS A 69 0.79 14.36 -6.51
N GLN A 70 1.36 13.34 -5.87
CA GLN A 70 1.44 11.99 -6.39
C GLN A 70 0.66 11.07 -5.47
N LEU A 71 -0.09 10.15 -6.09
CA LEU A 71 -0.68 9.02 -5.38
C LEU A 71 0.36 7.89 -5.26
N PRO A 72 0.21 6.99 -4.28
CA PRO A 72 1.00 5.75 -4.25
C PRO A 72 0.99 5.04 -5.61
N GLU A 73 2.12 4.41 -5.97
CA GLU A 73 2.29 3.73 -7.26
C GLU A 73 1.18 2.70 -7.50
N TYR A 74 0.84 1.92 -6.46
CA TYR A 74 -0.22 0.93 -6.50
C TYR A 74 -1.56 1.51 -6.08
N CYS A 75 -2.06 2.51 -6.81
CA CYS A 75 -3.45 2.92 -6.70
C CYS A 75 -4.26 2.58 -7.95
N VAL A 76 -5.55 2.35 -7.73
CA VAL A 76 -6.57 2.30 -8.77
C VAL A 76 -7.70 3.23 -8.35
N LEU A 77 -8.08 4.13 -9.25
CA LEU A 77 -9.23 5.01 -9.08
C LEU A 77 -10.37 4.52 -9.97
N VAL A 78 -11.58 4.57 -9.46
CA VAL A 78 -12.79 4.28 -10.22
C VAL A 78 -13.44 5.59 -10.62
N ALA A 79 -13.75 5.76 -11.91
CA ALA A 79 -14.32 6.98 -12.45
C ALA A 79 -15.48 6.70 -13.41
N ASN A 80 -16.23 7.75 -13.71
CA ASN A 80 -17.17 7.77 -14.83
C ASN A 80 -16.66 8.77 -15.87
N ALA A 81 -16.88 8.46 -17.14
CA ALA A 81 -16.55 9.35 -18.25
C ALA A 81 -17.78 9.62 -19.12
N GLN A 82 -17.94 10.88 -19.53
CA GLN A 82 -19.02 11.31 -20.41
C GLN A 82 -18.49 12.26 -21.49
N PHE A 83 -18.74 11.92 -22.74
CA PHE A 83 -18.53 12.82 -23.86
C PHE A 83 -19.74 13.74 -24.05
N THR A 84 -19.51 15.04 -23.95
CA THR A 84 -20.55 16.06 -24.13
C THR A 84 -19.92 17.39 -24.55
N ASN A 85 -20.54 18.06 -25.53
CA ASN A 85 -20.10 19.35 -26.06
C ASN A 85 -18.61 19.36 -26.49
N GLY A 86 -18.14 18.29 -27.14
CA GLY A 86 -16.76 18.18 -27.62
C GLY A 86 -15.73 17.92 -26.52
N ARG A 87 -16.16 17.49 -25.33
CA ARG A 87 -15.27 17.23 -24.19
C ARG A 87 -15.59 15.92 -23.51
N ILE A 88 -14.54 15.25 -23.05
CA ILE A 88 -14.65 14.08 -22.18
C ILE A 88 -14.57 14.55 -20.74
N ARG A 89 -15.72 14.55 -20.05
CA ARG A 89 -15.82 14.84 -18.62
C ARG A 89 -15.55 13.58 -17.84
N ILE A 90 -14.57 13.62 -16.95
CA ILE A 90 -14.21 12.50 -16.08
C ILE A 90 -14.40 12.95 -14.64
N THR A 91 -15.08 12.11 -13.85
CA THR A 91 -15.26 12.30 -12.41
C THR A 91 -14.93 10.99 -11.70
N THR A 92 -14.00 11.05 -10.76
CA THR A 92 -13.64 9.92 -9.90
C THR A 92 -14.68 9.74 -8.80
N GLN A 93 -14.79 8.51 -8.29
CA GLN A 93 -15.76 8.11 -7.26
C GLN A 93 -15.05 7.58 -6.04
N ASP A 94 -14.14 6.62 -6.26
CA ASP A 94 -13.46 5.85 -5.24
C ASP A 94 -12.00 5.66 -5.62
N ALA A 95 -11.15 5.45 -4.62
CA ALA A 95 -9.77 5.04 -4.80
C ALA A 95 -9.45 3.86 -3.88
N THR A 96 -8.62 2.94 -4.39
CA THR A 96 -7.93 1.95 -3.57
C THR A 96 -6.44 2.09 -3.83
N CYS A 97 -5.68 2.36 -2.78
CA CYS A 97 -4.25 2.59 -2.82
C CYS A 97 -3.55 1.61 -1.90
N ILE A 98 -2.43 1.07 -2.34
CA ILE A 98 -1.55 0.23 -1.54
C ILE A 98 -0.21 0.95 -1.45
N GLU A 99 0.19 1.28 -0.24
CA GLU A 99 1.52 1.77 0.05
C GLU A 99 2.34 0.63 0.65
N THR A 100 3.52 0.40 0.08
CA THR A 100 4.44 -0.62 0.55
C THR A 100 5.66 0.06 1.16
N HIS A 101 5.90 -0.19 2.44
CA HIS A 101 7.11 0.26 3.14
C HIS A 101 7.77 -0.94 3.80
N ASP A 102 8.98 -1.28 3.35
CA ASP A 102 9.72 -2.48 3.75
C ASP A 102 8.88 -3.77 3.60
N ALA A 103 8.65 -4.48 4.71
CA ALA A 103 7.88 -5.73 4.75
C ALA A 103 6.39 -5.52 5.05
N GLU A 104 5.96 -4.28 5.20
CA GLU A 104 4.60 -3.92 5.60
C GLU A 104 3.88 -3.19 4.47
N SER A 105 2.56 -3.37 4.42
CA SER A 105 1.69 -2.67 3.47
C SER A 105 0.52 -2.02 4.18
N ALA A 106 0.17 -0.82 3.74
CA ALA A 106 -1.05 -0.12 4.13
C ALA A 106 -2.00 -0.09 2.94
N ILE A 107 -3.27 -0.42 3.17
CA ILE A 107 -4.31 -0.39 2.15
C ILE A 107 -5.26 0.76 2.50
N PHE A 108 -5.37 1.75 1.62
CA PHE A 108 -6.27 2.87 1.76
C PHE A 108 -7.42 2.70 0.76
N THR A 109 -8.66 2.58 1.24
CA THR A 109 -9.84 2.53 0.36
C THR A 109 -10.89 3.51 0.85
N GLY A 110 -11.37 4.37 -0.05
CA GLY A 110 -12.38 5.35 0.29
C GLY A 110 -12.83 6.16 -0.92
N SER A 111 -13.74 7.10 -0.68
CA SER A 111 -14.24 8.00 -1.71
C SER A 111 -13.13 8.94 -2.16
N PHE A 112 -13.12 9.23 -3.46
CA PHE A 112 -12.17 10.11 -4.11
C PHE A 112 -12.91 11.00 -5.12
N SER A 113 -13.34 12.19 -4.70
CA SER A 113 -14.05 13.15 -5.57
C SER A 113 -13.07 14.10 -6.26
N ALA A 114 -12.84 13.89 -7.54
CA ALA A 114 -12.02 14.73 -8.39
C ALA A 114 -12.57 14.78 -9.82
N GLY A 115 -12.34 15.90 -10.49
CA GLY A 115 -12.70 16.12 -11.88
C GLY A 115 -11.49 16.31 -12.79
N ALA A 116 -11.56 15.83 -14.03
CA ALA A 116 -10.56 16.16 -15.05
C ALA A 116 -10.77 17.58 -15.61
N TYR A 117 -9.70 18.35 -15.68
CA TYR A 117 -9.68 19.69 -16.27
C TYR A 117 -8.61 19.77 -17.35
N ALA A 118 -8.93 20.38 -18.49
CA ALA A 118 -7.96 20.62 -19.54
C ALA A 118 -7.04 21.81 -19.17
N GLU A 119 -5.96 22.00 -19.95
CA GLU A 119 -4.99 23.09 -19.72
C GLU A 119 -5.61 24.49 -19.80
N ASP A 120 -6.74 24.63 -20.49
CA ASP A 120 -7.52 25.85 -20.56
C ASP A 120 -8.36 26.12 -19.30
N GLY A 121 -8.26 25.27 -18.28
CA GLY A 121 -8.98 25.34 -17.02
C GLY A 121 -10.45 24.95 -17.12
N GLN A 122 -10.92 24.50 -18.29
CA GLN A 122 -12.30 24.07 -18.45
C GLN A 122 -12.47 22.61 -18.02
N TYR A 123 -13.65 22.32 -17.47
CA TYR A 123 -14.00 20.97 -17.04
C TYR A 123 -14.17 20.03 -18.23
N GLY A 124 -13.47 18.91 -18.18
CA GLY A 124 -13.40 17.91 -19.23
C GLY A 124 -12.25 18.15 -20.20
N LEU A 125 -11.68 17.04 -20.67
CA LEU A 125 -10.60 17.00 -21.64
C LEU A 125 -11.14 17.41 -23.01
N ALA A 126 -10.45 18.35 -23.66
CA ALA A 126 -10.80 18.78 -25.01
C ALA A 126 -10.62 17.63 -26.00
N CYS A 127 -11.55 17.50 -26.94
CA CYS A 127 -11.51 16.45 -27.93
C CYS A 127 -11.84 17.02 -29.30
N ASP A 128 -10.79 17.40 -30.02
CA ASP A 128 -10.90 18.08 -31.31
C ASP A 128 -10.94 17.09 -32.49
N GLU A 129 -10.62 15.82 -32.25
CA GLU A 129 -10.57 14.76 -33.24
C GLU A 129 -11.70 13.73 -33.05
N SER A 130 -12.15 13.13 -34.18
CA SER A 130 -13.16 12.08 -34.21
C SER A 130 -12.56 10.80 -34.85
N PRO A 131 -12.65 9.62 -34.20
CA PRO A 131 -13.31 9.38 -32.93
C PRO A 131 -12.54 9.99 -31.76
N CYS A 132 -13.29 10.39 -30.74
CA CYS A 132 -12.73 10.93 -29.52
C CYS A 132 -12.28 9.77 -28.63
N THR A 133 -11.00 9.65 -28.30
CA THR A 133 -10.46 8.50 -27.57
C THR A 133 -9.73 8.88 -26.28
N LEU A 134 -9.81 8.00 -25.28
CA LEU A 134 -8.87 7.91 -24.18
C LEU A 134 -8.11 6.61 -24.33
N SER A 135 -6.79 6.66 -24.38
CA SER A 135 -5.95 5.47 -24.54
C SER A 135 -4.93 5.36 -23.40
N PRO A 136 -4.50 4.14 -23.03
CA PRO A 136 -3.40 3.95 -22.07
C PRO A 136 -2.13 4.69 -22.50
N GLY A 137 -1.35 5.16 -21.53
CA GLY A 137 -0.18 6.03 -21.75
C GLY A 137 -0.50 7.51 -21.99
N GLN A 138 -1.78 7.90 -22.11
CA GLN A 138 -2.19 9.29 -22.20
C GLN A 138 -2.43 9.86 -20.80
N ALA A 139 -1.39 10.47 -20.23
CA ALA A 139 -1.49 11.13 -18.94
C ALA A 139 -2.39 12.39 -19.01
N PHE A 140 -3.28 12.52 -18.04
CA PHE A 140 -4.05 13.73 -17.77
C PHE A 140 -4.12 13.98 -16.26
N VAL A 141 -4.65 15.14 -15.88
CA VAL A 141 -4.74 15.53 -14.47
C VAL A 141 -6.19 15.57 -14.01
N VAL A 142 -6.43 15.03 -12.82
CA VAL A 142 -7.67 15.25 -12.08
C VAL A 142 -7.40 16.13 -10.87
N THR A 143 -8.35 16.99 -10.53
CA THR A 143 -8.26 17.95 -9.42
C THR A 143 -9.36 17.68 -8.41
N LEU A 144 -8.99 17.62 -7.13
CA LEU A 144 -9.87 17.30 -6.03
C LEU A 144 -10.89 18.42 -5.77
N ASP A 145 -12.16 18.04 -5.64
CA ASP A 145 -13.27 18.97 -5.35
C ASP A 145 -13.38 19.31 -3.85
N GLU A 146 -12.88 18.41 -3.02
CA GLU A 146 -12.91 18.45 -1.56
C GLU A 146 -11.62 17.88 -0.95
N ASN A 147 -11.47 18.02 0.37
CA ASN A 147 -10.38 17.36 1.07
C ASN A 147 -10.65 15.85 1.09
N ILE A 148 -9.61 15.06 0.92
CA ILE A 148 -9.66 13.60 1.04
C ILE A 148 -8.84 13.19 2.25
N ASP A 149 -9.44 12.37 3.10
CA ASP A 149 -8.81 11.72 4.24
C ASP A 149 -9.25 10.25 4.24
N ILE A 150 -8.39 9.35 3.76
CA ILE A 150 -8.68 7.92 3.69
C ILE A 150 -7.80 7.19 4.71
N ASN A 151 -8.43 6.65 5.74
CA ASN A 151 -7.72 5.85 6.74
C ASN A 151 -7.24 4.53 6.15
N ALA A 152 -6.07 4.08 6.59
CA ALA A 152 -5.60 2.74 6.31
C ALA A 152 -6.58 1.72 6.91
N GLN A 153 -6.89 0.69 6.13
CA GLN A 153 -7.60 -0.48 6.62
C GLN A 153 -6.70 -1.31 7.52
N ASP A 154 -7.33 -2.01 8.46
CA ASP A 154 -6.64 -3.01 9.27
C ASP A 154 -5.95 -4.05 8.39
N ASN A 155 -4.67 -4.30 8.66
CA ASN A 155 -3.88 -5.33 7.99
C ASN A 155 -3.51 -6.42 8.99
N PRO A 156 -4.31 -7.50 9.13
CA PRO A 156 -4.02 -8.60 10.04
C PRO A 156 -2.67 -9.28 9.75
N SER A 157 -2.20 -9.23 8.50
CA SER A 157 -0.90 -9.79 8.14
C SER A 157 0.24 -9.00 8.75
N ALA A 158 0.10 -7.68 8.85
CA ALA A 158 1.09 -6.82 9.51
C ALA A 158 1.20 -7.14 11.01
N GLU A 159 0.07 -7.35 11.69
CA GLU A 159 0.04 -7.75 13.09
C GLU A 159 0.72 -9.11 13.30
N ILE A 160 0.40 -10.11 12.47
CA ILE A 160 1.03 -11.43 12.53
C ILE A 160 2.53 -11.34 12.27
N ASN A 161 2.96 -10.55 11.28
CA ASN A 161 4.36 -10.37 10.95
C ASN A 161 5.12 -9.65 12.08
N ALA A 162 4.51 -8.65 12.71
CA ALA A 162 5.05 -8.00 13.90
C ALA A 162 5.21 -8.98 15.07
N ALA A 163 4.18 -9.78 15.37
CA ALA A 163 4.24 -10.80 16.42
C ALA A 163 5.33 -11.85 16.16
N ARG A 164 5.55 -12.24 14.89
CA ARG A 164 6.66 -13.14 14.52
C ARG A 164 8.02 -12.50 14.75
N ARG A 165 8.18 -11.22 14.42
CA ARG A 165 9.43 -10.47 14.70
C ARG A 165 9.73 -10.36 16.20
N GLU A 166 8.70 -10.21 17.04
CA GLU A 166 8.85 -10.18 18.50
C GLU A 166 9.17 -11.56 19.10
N ALA A 167 8.60 -12.63 18.53
CA ALA A 167 8.85 -14.00 18.96
C ALA A 167 10.24 -14.53 18.52
N ASP A 168 10.71 -14.12 17.34
CA ASP A 168 11.93 -14.64 16.70
C ASP A 168 13.16 -13.72 16.89
N GLY A 169 13.27 -12.99 18.02
CA GLY A 169 14.29 -11.97 18.30
C GLY A 169 15.64 -12.16 17.58
N GLU A 170 16.07 -11.13 16.84
CA GLU A 170 17.20 -11.18 15.88
C GLU A 170 17.21 -12.41 14.96
N GLY A 171 16.23 -12.48 14.04
CA GLY A 171 16.40 -13.13 12.74
C GLY A 171 17.08 -14.50 12.77
N VAL A 172 16.48 -15.48 13.46
CA VAL A 172 16.82 -16.87 13.19
C VAL A 172 16.28 -17.21 11.81
N ALA A 173 17.18 -17.22 10.82
CA ALA A 173 16.86 -17.66 9.48
C ALA A 173 16.15 -19.02 9.56
N ASN A 174 14.92 -19.11 9.01
CA ASN A 174 14.29 -20.40 8.77
C ASN A 174 15.30 -21.28 8.05
N PRO A 175 15.73 -22.43 8.62
CA PRO A 175 16.72 -23.27 7.96
C PRO A 175 16.18 -23.66 6.59
N ILE A 176 16.93 -23.33 5.53
CA ILE A 176 16.76 -24.00 4.24
C ILE A 176 16.85 -25.50 4.54
N PRO A 177 15.89 -26.35 4.12
CA PRO A 177 15.97 -27.79 4.35
C PRO A 177 17.13 -28.43 3.57
N SER A 178 18.36 -28.23 4.03
CA SER A 178 19.59 -28.81 3.46
C SER A 178 20.36 -29.67 4.46
N ASP A 179 19.68 -30.17 5.50
CA ASP A 179 20.18 -31.23 6.38
C ASP A 179 19.32 -32.50 6.29
N ARG A 180 18.87 -32.86 5.08
CA ARG A 180 18.60 -34.28 4.83
C ARG A 180 19.95 -34.93 4.59
N PRO A 181 20.35 -35.94 5.40
CA PRO A 181 21.50 -36.76 5.06
C PRO A 181 21.30 -37.30 3.65
N ASP A 182 22.34 -37.20 2.83
CA ASP A 182 22.40 -37.84 1.53
C ASP A 182 21.99 -39.33 1.68
N PRO A 183 20.91 -39.80 1.04
CA PRO A 183 20.44 -41.18 1.19
C PRO A 183 21.50 -42.22 0.78
N ASP A 184 22.55 -41.81 0.06
CA ASP A 184 23.63 -42.69 -0.36
C ASP A 184 24.82 -42.75 0.64
N ALA A 185 24.83 -41.92 1.69
CA ALA A 185 25.90 -41.94 2.71
C ALA A 185 25.85 -43.14 3.67
N SER A 186 24.85 -44.03 3.54
CA SER A 186 24.73 -45.24 4.38
C SER A 186 25.46 -46.47 3.83
N ALA A 187 26.20 -46.35 2.72
CA ALA A 187 26.84 -47.47 2.06
C ALA A 187 28.37 -47.48 2.18
N GLU A 188 28.96 -47.16 3.33
CA GLU A 188 30.40 -47.44 3.52
C GLU A 188 30.80 -47.88 4.95
N ASN A 189 30.72 -49.21 5.16
CA ASN A 189 31.57 -50.11 5.99
C ASN A 189 31.65 -49.89 7.53
N PRO A 190 32.16 -50.83 8.40
CA PRO A 190 32.75 -52.17 8.17
C PRO A 190 32.35 -53.27 9.21
N ARG A 191 32.69 -54.54 8.94
CA ARG A 191 33.02 -55.49 10.03
C ARG A 191 34.31 -56.23 9.71
N SER A 192 35.40 -55.76 10.30
CA SER A 192 36.61 -56.56 10.54
C SER A 192 36.36 -57.52 11.70
N VAL A 193 36.57 -58.82 11.53
CA VAL A 193 37.04 -59.71 12.61
C VAL A 193 37.95 -60.78 12.00
N ASN A 194 39.16 -60.87 12.56
CA ASN A 194 40.23 -61.83 12.30
C ASN A 194 40.01 -63.19 13.00
N GLN A 195 40.73 -64.22 12.52
CA GLN A 195 41.21 -65.49 13.18
C GLN A 195 40.27 -66.70 13.33
N PRO A 196 40.82 -67.93 13.58
CA PRO A 196 42.01 -68.68 13.07
C PRO A 196 41.57 -70.06 12.46
N GLU A 197 42.36 -70.91 11.79
CA GLU A 197 43.58 -71.71 12.13
C GLU A 197 44.46 -71.93 10.89
#